data_AF-F8DCX8-F1
#
_entry.id   AF-F8DCX8-F1
#
_cell.length_a   1.000
_cell.length_b   1.000
_cell.length_c   1.000
_cell.angle_alpha   90.00
_cell.angle_beta   90.00
_cell.angle_gamma   90.00
#
_symmetry.space_group_name_H-M   'P 1'
#
loop_
_entity.id
_entity.type
_entity.pdbx_description
1 polymer ?
#
loop_
_entity_poly.entity_id
_entity_poly.type
_entity_poly.pdbx_seq_one_letter_code
_entity_poly.pdbx_strand_id
1 'polypeptide(L)'
;MTPEQIAFALFASVTIASALGVVLLRDPWHSALMLGVALMSMAVHFVMLAAEFVAMMQILVYVGGVLILITFAVMLTQREDADADADSDEVVQA
;
A
#
# COMPACT_ATOMS: atom_id res chain seq x y z
N MET A 1 -22.28 -9.52 -19.67
CA MET A 1 -20.92 -8.98 -19.48
C MET A 1 -19.95 -9.98 -20.04
N THR A 2 -18.97 -9.54 -20.82
CA THR A 2 -17.89 -10.42 -21.29
C THR A 2 -16.99 -10.79 -20.10
N PRO A 3 -16.28 -11.94 -20.13
CA PRO A 3 -15.42 -12.36 -19.02
C PRO A 3 -14.35 -11.30 -18.67
N GLU A 4 -13.86 -10.56 -19.65
CA GLU A 4 -12.90 -9.46 -19.47
C GLU A 4 -13.53 -8.30 -18.69
N GLN A 5 -14.80 -7.96 -18.95
CA GLN A 5 -15.51 -6.91 -18.21
C GLN A 5 -15.74 -7.30 -16.75
N ILE A 6 -16.01 -8.58 -16.48
CA ILE A 6 -16.20 -9.09 -15.12
C ILE A 6 -14.87 -9.01 -14.35
N ALA A 7 -13.78 -9.48 -14.95
CA ALA A 7 -12.46 -9.38 -14.36
C ALA A 7 -12.06 -7.91 -14.11
N PHE A 8 -12.31 -7.03 -15.07
CA PHE A 8 -12.03 -5.60 -14.94
C PHE A 8 -12.81 -4.98 -13.78
N ALA A 9 -14.13 -5.22 -13.71
CA ALA A 9 -14.97 -4.70 -12.64
C ALA A 9 -14.52 -5.21 -11.26
N LEU A 10 -14.14 -6.48 -11.17
CA LEU A 10 -13.63 -7.09 -9.95
C LEU A 10 -12.33 -6.41 -9.49
N PHE A 11 -11.30 -6.37 -10.34
CA PHE A 11 -10.02 -5.76 -9.97
C PHE A 11 -10.14 -4.24 -9.76
N ALA A 12 -10.98 -3.55 -10.53
CA ALA A 12 -11.25 -2.13 -10.34
C ALA A 12 -11.87 -1.86 -8.95
N SER A 13 -12.83 -2.69 -8.53
CA SER A 13 -13.42 -2.58 -7.19
C SER A 13 -12.38 -2.83 -6.09
N VAL A 14 -11.48 -3.81 -6.28
CA VAL A 14 -10.36 -4.09 -5.36
C VAL A 14 -9.39 -2.92 -5.28
N THR A 15 -9.03 -2.31 -6.42
CA THR A 15 -8.16 -1.12 -6.46
C THR A 15 -8.78 0.04 -5.67
N ILE A 16 -10.08 0.31 -5.86
CA ILE A 16 -10.77 1.39 -5.14
C ILE A 16 -10.86 1.08 -3.64
N ALA A 17 -11.28 -0.14 -3.28
CA ALA A 17 -11.42 -0.54 -1.88
C ALA A 17 -10.08 -0.49 -1.13
N SER A 18 -9.00 -0.94 -1.77
CA SER A 18 -7.65 -0.88 -1.18
C SER A 18 -7.13 0.55 -1.10
N ALA A 19 -7.30 1.39 -2.13
CA ALA A 19 -6.92 2.79 -2.08
C ALA A 19 -7.67 3.57 -0.99
N LEU A 20 -8.97 3.29 -0.80
CA LEU A 20 -9.72 3.81 0.35
C LEU A 20 -9.12 3.29 1.66
N GLY A 21 -8.81 2.00 1.75
CA GLY A 21 -8.13 1.40 2.89
C GLY A 21 -6.87 2.17 3.30
N VAL A 22 -6.01 2.54 2.35
CA VAL A 22 -4.78 3.31 2.59
C VAL A 22 -5.03 4.61 3.36
N VAL A 23 -6.14 5.30 3.06
CA VAL A 23 -6.47 6.61 3.66
C VAL A 23 -7.29 6.45 4.95
N LEU A 24 -8.13 5.42 5.02
CA LEU A 24 -9.07 5.23 6.13
C LEU A 24 -8.45 4.49 7.33
N LEU A 25 -7.42 3.66 7.10
CA LEU A 25 -6.75 2.91 8.17
C LEU A 25 -5.84 3.84 8.98
N ARG A 26 -6.01 3.77 10.31
CA ARG A 26 -5.21 4.53 11.27
C ARG A 26 -3.84 3.94 11.51
N ASP A 27 -3.74 2.62 11.41
CA ASP A 27 -2.48 1.91 11.61
C ASP A 27 -1.67 1.94 10.30
N PRO A 28 -0.52 2.64 10.28
CA PRO A 28 0.27 2.85 9.07
C PRO A 28 0.85 1.56 8.47
N TRP A 29 1.04 0.50 9.27
CA TRP A 29 1.46 -0.81 8.76
C TRP A 29 0.34 -1.43 7.90
N HIS A 30 -0.91 -1.38 8.35
CA HIS A 30 -2.05 -1.84 7.56
C HIS A 30 -2.28 -0.95 6.32
N SER A 31 -2.07 0.36 6.43
CA SER A 31 -2.17 1.27 5.28
C SER A 31 -1.11 0.96 4.21
N ALA A 32 0.12 0.64 4.61
CA ALA A 32 1.18 0.24 3.68
C ALA A 32 0.84 -1.08 2.96
N LEU A 33 0.31 -2.08 3.68
CA LEU A 33 -0.13 -3.33 3.05
C LEU A 33 -1.27 -3.11 2.04
N MET A 34 -2.24 -2.25 2.38
CA MET A 34 -3.33 -1.89 1.46
C MET A 34 -2.83 -1.17 0.21
N LEU A 35 -1.79 -0.33 0.34
CA LEU A 35 -1.14 0.29 -0.81
C LEU A 35 -0.53 -0.77 -1.72
N GLY A 36 0.10 -1.80 -1.15
CA GLY A 36 0.64 -2.93 -1.91
C GLY A 36 -0.43 -3.68 -2.71
N VAL A 37 -1.59 -3.92 -2.09
CA VAL A 37 -2.74 -4.54 -2.77
C VAL A 37 -3.24 -3.66 -3.93
N ALA A 38 -3.33 -2.34 -3.73
CA ALA A 38 -3.74 -1.40 -4.78
C ALA A 38 -2.77 -1.43 -5.97
N LEU A 39 -1.45 -1.39 -5.70
CA LEU A 39 -0.41 -1.42 -6.74
C LEU A 39 -0.36 -2.75 -7.49
N MET A 40 -0.58 -3.87 -6.79
CA MET A 40 -0.66 -5.19 -7.42
C MET A 40 -1.92 -5.32 -8.29
N SER A 41 -3.06 -4.82 -7.81
CA SER A 41 -4.30 -4.78 -8.61
C SER A 41 -4.13 -3.95 -9.88
N MET A 42 -3.41 -2.81 -9.80
CA MET A 42 -3.06 -2.03 -11.00
C MET A 42 -2.19 -2.81 -12.01
N ALA A 43 -1.25 -3.65 -11.55
CA ALA A 43 -0.46 -4.48 -12.45
C ALA A 43 -1.35 -5.43 -13.28
N VAL A 44 -2.40 -5.98 -12.68
CA VAL A 44 -3.40 -6.80 -13.39
C VAL A 44 -4.10 -5.99 -14.47
N HIS A 45 -4.48 -4.73 -14.20
CA HIS A 45 -5.11 -3.86 -15.20
C HIS A 45 -4.18 -3.62 -16.40
N PHE A 46 -2.88 -3.45 -16.18
CA PHE A 46 -1.93 -3.30 -17.28
C PHE A 46 -1.82 -4.57 -18.13
N VAL A 47 -1.89 -5.76 -17.53
CA VAL A 47 -1.95 -7.02 -18.29
C VAL A 47 -3.22 -7.10 -19.13
N MET A 48 -4.37 -6.70 -18.57
CA MET A 48 -5.65 -6.69 -19.30
C MET A 48 -5.66 -5.71 -20.47
N LEU A 49 -4.87 -4.64 -20.40
CA LEU A 49 -4.66 -3.67 -21.48
C LEU A 49 -3.60 -4.12 -22.50
N ALA A 50 -3.11 -5.35 -22.41
CA ALA A 50 -2.00 -5.88 -23.22
C ALA A 50 -0.69 -5.06 -23.09
N ALA A 51 -0.48 -4.41 -21.95
CA ALA A 51 0.68 -3.58 -21.65
C ALA A 51 1.69 -4.34 -20.75
N GLU A 52 2.24 -5.43 -21.26
CA GLU A 52 3.08 -6.37 -20.49
C GLU A 52 4.34 -5.72 -19.90
N PHE A 53 5.05 -4.91 -20.68
CA PHE A 53 6.23 -4.19 -20.20
C PHE A 53 5.91 -3.26 -19.03
N VAL A 54 4.80 -2.52 -19.13
CA VAL A 54 4.35 -1.61 -18.07
C VAL A 54 3.91 -2.38 -16.83
N ALA A 55 3.24 -3.52 -17.00
CA ALA A 55 2.87 -4.40 -15.89
C ALA A 55 4.10 -4.93 -15.13
N MET A 56 5.15 -5.35 -15.85
CA MET A 56 6.39 -5.79 -15.21
C MET A 56 7.10 -4.64 -14.49
N MET A 57 7.16 -3.46 -15.09
CA MET A 57 7.73 -2.28 -14.45
C MET A 57 6.92 -1.83 -13.23
N GLN A 58 5.59 -2.01 -13.25
CA GLN A 58 4.72 -1.74 -12.11
C GLN A 58 5.11 -2.60 -10.91
N ILE A 59 5.32 -3.90 -11.14
CA ILE A 59 5.73 -4.82 -10.07
C ILE A 59 7.16 -4.50 -9.62
N LEU A 60 8.10 -4.33 -10.56
CA LEU A 60 9.51 -4.12 -10.22
C LEU A 60 9.75 -2.81 -9.48
N VAL A 61 9.20 -1.70 -9.97
CA VAL A 61 9.49 -0.35 -9.45
C VAL A 61 8.54 0.02 -8.31
N TYR A 62 7.23 -0.14 -8.50
CA TYR A 62 6.27 0.32 -7.50
C TYR A 62 6.10 -0.70 -6.37
N VAL A 63 5.87 -1.98 -6.67
CA VAL A 63 5.71 -3.01 -5.63
C VAL A 63 7.06 -3.38 -5.02
N GLY A 64 8.11 -3.54 -5.85
CA GLY A 64 9.43 -3.96 -5.40
C GLY A 64 10.31 -2.84 -4.82
N GLY A 65 10.12 -1.59 -5.25
CA GLY A 65 10.92 -0.45 -4.78
C GLY A 65 10.13 0.49 -3.88
N VAL A 66 9.24 1.27 -4.48
CA VAL A 66 8.54 2.39 -3.83
C VAL A 66 7.73 1.93 -2.62
N LEU A 67 6.94 0.86 -2.76
CA LEU A 67 6.14 0.31 -1.68
C LEU A 67 7.00 -0.15 -0.50
N ILE A 68 8.10 -0.85 -0.78
CA ILE A 68 9.02 -1.32 0.24
C ILE A 68 9.64 -0.13 0.99
N LEU A 69 10.09 0.90 0.27
CA LEU A 69 10.64 2.12 0.86
C LEU A 69 9.61 2.85 1.73
N ILE A 70 8.37 3.00 1.26
CA ILE A 70 7.28 3.61 2.03
C ILE A 70 7.00 2.79 3.29
N THR A 71 6.91 1.46 3.16
CA THR A 71 6.64 0.56 4.29
C THR A 71 7.73 0.67 5.35
N PHE A 72 9.00 0.71 4.94
CA PHE A 72 10.11 0.92 5.87
C PHE A 72 10.07 2.29 6.53
N ALA A 73 9.88 3.37 5.76
CA ALA A 73 9.82 4.73 6.31
C ALA A 73 8.72 4.88 7.35
N VAL A 74 7.53 4.40 7.03
CA VAL A 74 6.35 4.44 7.91
C VAL A 74 6.55 3.63 9.19
N MET A 75 7.18 2.45 9.09
CA MET A 75 7.47 1.63 10.26
C MET A 75 8.52 2.27 11.18
N LEU A 76 9.50 2.97 10.62
CA LEU A 76 10.53 3.67 11.40
C LEU A 76 9.93 4.86 12.16
N THR A 77 9.16 5.72 11.49
CA THR A 77 8.55 6.91 12.12
C THR A 77 7.64 6.54 13.29
N GLN A 78 6.85 5.47 13.19
CA GLN A 78 5.99 5.06 14.30
C GLN A 78 6.75 4.61 15.55
N ARG A 79 7.96 4.05 15.39
CA ARG A 79 8.78 3.66 16.54
C ARG A 79 9.36 4.88 17.24
N GLU A 80 9.75 5.89 16.47
CA GLU A 80 10.26 7.16 17.01
C GLU A 80 9.19 7.89 17.84
N ASP A 81 7.94 7.93 17.37
CA ASP A 81 6.82 8.51 18.12
C ASP A 81 6.56 7.76 19.45
N ALA A 82 6.60 6.42 19.42
CA ALA A 82 6.35 5.60 20.61
C ALA A 82 7.47 5.69 21.66
N ASP A 83 8.73 5.78 21.24
CA ASP A 83 9.88 5.91 22.15
C ASP A 83 9.95 7.31 22.78
N ALA A 84 9.52 8.36 22.05
CA ALA A 84 9.51 9.74 22.56
C ALA A 84 8.47 9.97 23.68
N ASP A 85 7.29 9.35 23.58
CA ASP A 85 6.26 9.42 24.63
C ASP A 85 6.76 8.75 25.93
N ALA A 86 7.49 7.63 25.82
CA ALA A 86 7.99 6.88 26.98
C ALA A 86 9.04 7.64 27.81
N ASP A 87 9.94 8.39 27.18
CA ASP A 87 10.95 9.20 27.87
C ASP A 87 10.29 10.34 28.67
N SER A 88 9.26 10.98 28.11
CA SER A 88 8.57 12.10 28.75
C SER A 88 7.81 11.74 30.03
N ASP A 89 7.26 10.53 30.12
CA ASP A 89 6.60 10.02 31.33
C ASP A 89 7.60 9.70 32.45
N GLU A 90 8.83 9.29 32.11
CA GLU A 90 9.91 9.04 33.09
C GLU A 90 10.38 10.34 33.74
N VAL A 91 10.56 11.42 32.96
CA VAL A 91 11.00 12.73 33.49
C VAL A 91 9.94 13.39 34.38
N VAL A 92 8.65 13.13 34.13
CA VAL A 92 7.55 13.65 34.96
C VAL A 92 7.41 12.88 36.28
N GLN A 93 7.85 11.61 36.33
CA GLN A 93 7.76 10.76 37.52
C GLN A 93 9.03 10.75 38.39
N ALA A 94 10.17 11.21 37.86
CA ALA A 94 11.44 11.37 38.59
C ALA A 94 11.53 12.71 39.35
#